data_AF-A0A6L3YWB3-F1
#
_entry.id   AF-A0A6L3YWB3-F1
#
_cell.length_a   1.000
_cell.length_b   1.000
_cell.length_c   1.000
_cell.angle_alpha   90.00
_cell.angle_beta   90.00
_cell.angle_gamma   90.00
#
_symmetry.space_group_name_H-M   'P 1'
#
loop_
_entity.id
_entity.type
_entity.pdbx_description
1 polymer ?
#
loop_
_entity_poly.entity_id
_entity_poly.type
_entity_poly.pdbx_seq_one_letter_code
_entity_poly.pdbx_strand_id
1 'polypeptide(L)'
;MEPVDMEAEIARLCEAEKERKRIWRLNNKEKVAAKARRWRKENPKTARAEWKRKREAIKADPERRAHYAKVRQAWLKRGGQKSYPKQRERERQYDADRYQRGKTKRLAQNKPGELRKLIQQRLPGYLIPAARMDVVNSVMELALAKRVRHDRLADCVKACVTAYNRQFDHFKNVSIDAPIAGTDGLTRADLLDSETFHF
;
A
#
# COMPACT_ATOMS: atom_id res chain seq x y z
N MET A 1 -24.40 -9.98 -64.26
CA MET A 1 -24.75 -10.01 -62.82
C MET A 1 -25.37 -8.68 -62.50
N GLU A 2 -26.65 -8.67 -62.14
CA GLU A 2 -27.36 -7.43 -61.81
C GLU A 2 -26.85 -6.85 -60.47
N PRO A 3 -26.85 -5.53 -60.29
CA PRO A 3 -26.32 -4.88 -59.09
C PRO A 3 -26.98 -5.34 -57.78
N VAL A 4 -28.24 -5.80 -57.84
CA VAL A 4 -29.00 -6.33 -56.70
C VAL A 4 -28.46 -7.68 -56.22
N ASP A 5 -27.95 -8.53 -57.13
CA ASP A 5 -27.32 -9.81 -56.78
C ASP A 5 -25.96 -9.61 -56.11
N MET A 6 -25.24 -8.55 -56.47
CA MET A 6 -23.93 -8.22 -55.88
C MET A 6 -24.05 -7.76 -54.43
N GLU A 7 -25.07 -6.95 -54.11
CA GLU A 7 -25.32 -6.49 -52.73
C GLU A 7 -25.73 -7.62 -51.80
N ALA A 8 -26.57 -8.53 -52.27
CA ALA A 8 -26.97 -9.73 -51.53
C ALA A 8 -25.78 -10.67 -51.26
N GLU A 9 -24.90 -10.86 -52.25
CA GLU A 9 -23.71 -11.68 -52.10
C GLU A 9 -22.68 -11.03 -51.15
N ILE A 10 -22.50 -9.70 -51.20
CA ILE A 10 -21.67 -8.97 -50.23
C ILE A 10 -22.21 -9.13 -48.80
N ALA A 11 -23.54 -9.03 -48.62
CA ALA A 11 -24.17 -9.21 -47.32
C ALA A 11 -23.93 -10.62 -46.77
N ARG A 12 -24.10 -11.65 -47.61
CA ARG A 12 -23.83 -13.05 -47.26
C ARG A 12 -22.37 -13.28 -46.86
N LEU A 13 -21.42 -12.74 -47.62
CA LEU A 13 -19.99 -12.82 -47.30
C LEU A 13 -19.66 -12.10 -45.98
N CYS A 14 -20.29 -10.95 -45.73
CA CYS A 14 -20.15 -10.21 -44.47
C CYS A 14 -20.69 -11.00 -43.27
N GLU A 15 -21.83 -11.69 -43.43
CA GLU A 15 -22.39 -12.56 -42.41
C GLU A 15 -21.51 -13.79 -42.15
N ALA A 16 -21.03 -14.44 -43.20
CA ALA A 16 -20.09 -15.56 -43.10
C ALA A 16 -18.80 -15.15 -42.37
N GLU A 17 -18.28 -13.95 -42.65
CA GLU A 17 -17.10 -13.42 -41.96
C GLU A 17 -17.37 -13.08 -40.49
N LYS A 18 -18.55 -12.51 -40.17
CA LYS A 18 -18.98 -12.27 -38.79
C LYS A 18 -19.06 -13.57 -38.00
N GLU A 19 -19.65 -14.62 -38.58
CA GLU A 19 -19.79 -15.91 -37.92
C GLU A 19 -18.43 -16.60 -37.75
N ARG A 20 -17.55 -16.54 -38.77
CA ARG A 20 -16.16 -17.00 -38.65
C ARG A 20 -15.42 -16.29 -37.52
N LYS A 21 -15.54 -14.97 -37.40
CA LYS A 21 -14.94 -14.19 -36.31
C LYS A 21 -15.54 -14.56 -34.97
N ARG A 22 -16.85 -14.83 -34.90
CA ARG A 22 -17.55 -15.27 -33.68
C ARG A 22 -17.03 -16.63 -33.21
N ILE A 23 -16.98 -17.62 -34.10
CA ILE A 23 -16.44 -18.95 -33.82
C ILE A 23 -14.98 -18.84 -33.37
N TRP A 24 -14.17 -18.04 -34.07
CA TRP A 24 -12.78 -17.82 -33.67
C TRP A 24 -12.66 -17.24 -32.26
N ARG A 25 -13.48 -16.25 -31.88
CA ARG A 25 -13.51 -15.67 -30.52
C ARG A 25 -13.92 -16.69 -29.47
N LEU A 26 -14.87 -17.57 -29.79
CA LEU A 26 -15.34 -18.63 -28.89
C LEU A 26 -14.25 -19.69 -28.67
N ASN A 27 -13.51 -20.04 -29.71
CA ASN A 27 -12.42 -21.02 -29.65
C ASN A 27 -11.12 -20.41 -29.07
N ASN A 28 -10.94 -19.09 -29.14
CA ASN A 28 -9.74 -18.39 -28.70
C ASN A 28 -10.01 -17.39 -27.56
N LYS A 29 -10.86 -17.76 -26.59
CA LYS A 29 -11.28 -16.90 -25.46
C LYS A 29 -10.10 -16.26 -24.74
N GLU A 30 -9.04 -17.02 -24.49
CA GLU A 30 -7.85 -16.54 -23.78
C GLU A 30 -7.07 -15.48 -24.57
N LYS A 31 -6.85 -15.71 -25.87
CA LYS A 31 -6.17 -14.74 -26.75
C LYS A 31 -6.96 -13.44 -26.86
N VAL A 32 -8.29 -13.53 -26.97
CA VAL A 32 -9.18 -12.36 -26.97
C VAL A 32 -9.09 -11.60 -25.65
N ALA A 33 -9.13 -12.32 -24.52
CA ALA A 33 -9.01 -11.71 -23.20
C ALA A 33 -7.65 -11.03 -23.00
N ALA A 34 -6.55 -11.65 -23.45
CA ALA A 34 -5.21 -11.09 -23.38
C ALA A 34 -5.09 -9.82 -24.23
N LYS A 35 -5.60 -9.83 -25.47
CA LYS A 35 -5.64 -8.64 -26.35
C LYS A 35 -6.44 -7.51 -25.71
N ALA A 36 -7.59 -7.81 -25.11
CA ALA A 36 -8.39 -6.82 -24.39
C ALA A 36 -7.68 -6.26 -23.16
N ARG A 37 -6.96 -7.09 -22.38
CA ARG A 37 -6.14 -6.62 -21.25
C ARG A 37 -5.03 -5.68 -21.72
N ARG A 38 -4.32 -6.04 -22.78
CA ARG A 38 -3.25 -5.22 -23.38
C ARG A 38 -3.79 -3.87 -23.83
N TRP A 39 -4.88 -3.87 -24.61
CA TRP A 39 -5.51 -2.63 -25.07
C TRP A 39 -5.94 -1.70 -23.91
N ARG A 40 -6.52 -2.26 -22.83
CA ARG A 40 -6.89 -1.47 -21.63
C ARG A 40 -5.68 -0.88 -20.90
N LYS A 41 -4.55 -1.59 -20.91
CA LYS A 41 -3.30 -1.11 -20.31
C LYS A 41 -2.72 0.05 -21.11
N GLU A 42 -2.74 -0.05 -22.44
CA GLU A 42 -2.26 0.98 -23.36
C GLU A 42 -3.20 2.19 -23.43
N ASN A 43 -4.52 1.97 -23.25
CA ASN A 43 -5.55 3.00 -23.40
C ASN A 43 -6.41 3.16 -22.13
N PRO A 44 -5.84 3.62 -21.00
CA PRO A 44 -6.54 3.65 -19.73
C PRO A 44 -7.68 4.69 -19.69
N LYS A 45 -7.54 5.82 -20.40
CA LYS A 45 -8.55 6.89 -20.41
C LYS A 45 -9.83 6.47 -21.15
N THR A 46 -9.69 5.90 -22.35
CA THR A 46 -10.83 5.42 -23.16
C THR A 46 -11.50 4.24 -22.49
N ALA A 47 -10.74 3.29 -21.95
CA ALA A 47 -11.29 2.15 -21.21
C ALA A 47 -12.15 2.59 -20.01
N ARG A 48 -11.71 3.62 -19.26
CA ARG A 48 -12.50 4.20 -18.16
C ARG A 48 -13.78 4.87 -18.66
N ALA A 49 -13.70 5.63 -19.75
CA ALA A 49 -14.86 6.30 -20.34
C ALA A 49 -15.91 5.31 -20.87
N GLU A 50 -15.48 4.26 -21.58
CA GLU A 50 -16.36 3.18 -22.04
C GLU A 50 -17.03 2.45 -20.86
N TRP A 51 -16.26 2.18 -19.80
CA TRP A 51 -16.81 1.54 -18.61
C TRP A 51 -17.87 2.41 -17.92
N LYS A 52 -17.64 3.74 -17.86
CA LYS A 52 -18.61 4.71 -17.37
C LYS A 52 -19.89 4.71 -18.21
N ARG A 53 -19.78 4.79 -19.54
CA ARG A 53 -20.93 4.73 -20.47
C ARG A 53 -21.73 3.45 -20.33
N LYS A 54 -21.06 2.29 -20.24
CA LYS A 54 -21.73 1.00 -20.01
C LYS A 54 -22.50 0.98 -18.68
N ARG A 55 -21.90 1.53 -17.63
CA ARG A 55 -22.56 1.62 -16.31
C ARG A 55 -23.78 2.52 -16.33
N GLU A 56 -23.71 3.65 -17.04
CA GLU A 56 -24.84 4.57 -17.24
C GLU A 56 -25.97 3.90 -18.04
N ALA A 57 -25.64 3.19 -19.12
CA ALA A 57 -26.62 2.43 -19.90
C ALA A 57 -27.31 1.34 -19.05
N ILE A 58 -26.57 0.63 -18.20
CA ILE A 58 -27.16 -0.36 -17.26
C ILE A 58 -28.04 0.32 -16.20
N LYS A 59 -27.70 1.55 -15.79
CA LYS A 59 -28.50 2.30 -14.80
C LYS A 59 -29.80 2.82 -15.41
N ALA A 60 -29.76 3.24 -16.68
CA ALA A 60 -30.89 3.78 -17.42
C ALA A 60 -31.94 2.71 -17.79
N ASP A 61 -31.50 1.46 -18.00
CA ASP A 61 -32.37 0.33 -18.34
C ASP A 61 -32.79 -0.47 -17.09
N PRO A 62 -34.08 -0.44 -16.68
CA PRO A 62 -34.57 -1.11 -15.48
C PRO A 62 -34.42 -2.64 -15.55
N GLU A 63 -34.60 -3.25 -16.71
CA GLU A 63 -34.54 -4.70 -16.90
C GLU A 63 -33.10 -5.21 -16.78
N ARG A 64 -32.16 -4.52 -17.43
CA ARG A 64 -30.73 -4.82 -17.28
C ARG A 64 -30.29 -4.65 -15.83
N ARG A 65 -30.73 -3.59 -15.16
CA ARG A 65 -30.41 -3.36 -13.75
C ARG A 65 -30.94 -4.50 -12.87
N ALA A 66 -32.17 -4.96 -13.09
CA ALA A 66 -32.76 -6.09 -12.36
C ALA A 66 -31.99 -7.40 -12.61
N HIS A 67 -31.61 -7.68 -13.86
CA HIS A 67 -30.78 -8.84 -14.20
C HIS A 67 -29.43 -8.81 -13.46
N TYR A 68 -28.71 -7.68 -13.49
CA TYR A 68 -27.44 -7.54 -12.76
C TYR A 68 -27.61 -7.70 -11.24
N ALA A 69 -28.72 -7.20 -10.67
CA ALA A 69 -29.04 -7.41 -9.27
C ALA A 69 -29.25 -8.91 -8.95
N LYS A 70 -29.98 -9.65 -9.80
CA LYS A 70 -30.16 -11.10 -9.65
C LYS A 70 -28.84 -11.87 -9.73
N VAL A 71 -28.01 -11.57 -10.73
CA VAL A 71 -26.67 -12.18 -10.88
C VAL A 71 -25.81 -11.91 -9.64
N ARG A 72 -25.82 -10.68 -9.13
CA ARG A 72 -25.10 -10.32 -7.90
C ARG A 72 -25.61 -11.11 -6.70
N GLN A 73 -26.92 -11.24 -6.52
CA GLN A 73 -27.49 -12.05 -5.43
C GLN A 73 -27.11 -13.52 -5.54
N ALA A 74 -27.13 -14.10 -6.74
CA ALA A 74 -26.69 -15.47 -6.98
C ALA A 74 -25.19 -15.67 -6.64
N TRP A 75 -24.33 -14.71 -7.00
CA TRP A 75 -22.92 -14.72 -6.63
C TRP A 75 -22.72 -14.66 -5.11
N LEU A 76 -23.45 -13.79 -4.41
CA LEU A 76 -23.41 -13.70 -2.95
C LEU A 76 -23.89 -14.99 -2.27
N LYS A 77 -24.88 -15.69 -2.85
CA LYS A 77 -25.36 -16.99 -2.35
C LYS A 77 -24.32 -18.11 -2.53
N ARG A 78 -23.49 -18.07 -3.58
CA ARG A 78 -22.42 -19.04 -3.86
C ARG A 78 -21.13 -18.82 -3.05
N GLY A 79 -21.19 -18.06 -1.96
CA GLY A 79 -20.00 -17.72 -1.17
C GLY A 79 -19.19 -16.54 -1.73
N GLY A 80 -19.76 -15.77 -2.66
CA GLY A 80 -19.20 -14.46 -3.00
C GLY A 80 -19.06 -13.63 -1.73
N GLN A 81 -17.83 -13.18 -1.44
CA GLN A 81 -17.49 -12.53 -0.18
C GLN A 81 -18.45 -11.35 0.09
N LYS A 82 -19.38 -11.53 1.04
CA LYS A 82 -20.07 -10.40 1.67
C LYS A 82 -19.03 -9.73 2.56
N SER A 83 -18.64 -8.50 2.26
CA SER A 83 -17.87 -7.69 3.20
C SER A 83 -18.76 -7.47 4.44
N TYR A 84 -18.47 -8.21 5.52
CA TYR A 84 -19.18 -8.11 6.79
C TYR A 84 -18.85 -6.77 7.46
N PRO A 85 -19.76 -6.14 8.25
CA PRO A 85 -19.49 -4.86 8.91
C PRO A 85 -18.17 -4.86 9.71
N LYS A 86 -17.88 -5.95 10.44
CA LYS A 86 -16.64 -6.13 11.21
C LYS A 86 -15.40 -6.23 10.32
N GLN A 87 -15.52 -6.84 9.13
CA GLN A 87 -14.45 -6.89 8.13
C GLN A 87 -14.25 -5.51 7.49
N ARG A 88 -15.34 -4.80 7.19
CA ARG A 88 -15.33 -3.44 6.64
C ARG A 88 -14.76 -2.41 7.62
N GLU A 89 -14.99 -2.57 8.92
CA GLU A 89 -14.36 -1.73 9.95
C GLU A 89 -12.87 -2.00 10.05
N ARG A 90 -12.45 -3.27 10.03
CA ARG A 90 -11.02 -3.64 9.98
C ARG A 90 -10.34 -3.11 8.72
N GLU A 91 -10.99 -3.20 7.56
CA GLU A 91 -10.53 -2.62 6.30
C GLU A 91 -10.39 -1.09 6.42
N ARG A 92 -11.41 -0.42 6.97
CA ARG A 92 -11.35 1.04 7.24
C ARG A 92 -10.20 1.41 8.18
N GLN A 93 -9.99 0.66 9.25
CA GLN A 93 -8.88 0.88 10.18
C GLN A 93 -7.53 0.65 9.49
N TYR A 94 -7.40 -0.43 8.72
CA TYR A 94 -6.19 -0.73 7.95
C TYR A 94 -5.86 0.40 6.95
N ASP A 95 -6.87 0.88 6.23
CA ASP A 95 -6.71 1.98 5.27
C ASP A 95 -6.36 3.29 5.96
N ALA A 96 -7.00 3.60 7.10
CA ALA A 96 -6.68 4.76 7.92
C ALA A 96 -5.24 4.70 8.41
N ASP A 97 -4.80 3.57 8.97
CA ASP A 97 -3.43 3.35 9.43
C ASP A 97 -2.42 3.50 8.29
N ARG A 98 -2.71 2.89 7.13
CA ARG A 98 -1.88 2.98 5.93
C ARG A 98 -1.77 4.43 5.44
N TYR A 99 -2.87 5.16 5.45
CA TYR A 99 -2.91 6.57 5.07
C TYR A 99 -2.06 7.41 6.03
N GLN A 100 -2.24 7.26 7.34
CA GLN A 100 -1.49 8.02 8.34
C GLN A 100 0.02 7.74 8.27
N ARG A 101 0.42 6.47 8.11
CA ARG A 101 1.84 6.12 7.92
C ARG A 101 2.41 6.69 6.62
N GLY A 102 1.61 6.66 5.55
CA GLY A 102 1.94 7.28 4.28
C GLY A 102 2.12 8.80 4.39
N LYS A 103 1.28 9.47 5.19
CA LYS A 103 1.36 10.90 5.47
C LYS A 103 2.68 11.25 6.17
N THR A 104 3.05 10.51 7.23
CA THR A 104 4.33 10.73 7.93
C THR A 104 5.53 10.51 7.00
N LYS A 105 5.52 9.42 6.22
CA LYS A 105 6.61 9.13 5.27
C LYS A 105 6.77 10.23 4.23
N ARG A 106 5.66 10.72 3.65
CA ARG A 106 5.69 11.82 2.68
C ARG A 106 6.23 13.11 3.30
N LEU A 107 5.86 13.40 4.56
CA LEU A 107 6.43 14.53 5.30
C LEU A 107 7.94 14.34 5.51
N ALA A 108 8.38 13.15 5.90
CA ALA A 108 9.81 12.86 6.07
C ALA A 108 10.61 13.02 4.78
N GLN A 109 10.06 12.60 3.63
CA GLN A 109 10.73 12.67 2.33
C GLN A 109 10.72 14.08 1.73
N ASN A 110 9.56 14.73 1.69
CA ASN A 110 9.39 15.97 0.93
C ASN A 110 9.68 17.21 1.79
N LYS A 111 9.47 17.12 3.11
CA LYS A 111 9.53 18.25 4.04
C LYS A 111 10.11 17.85 5.40
N PRO A 112 11.37 17.36 5.44
CA PRO A 112 11.98 16.84 6.67
C PRO A 112 12.03 17.89 7.80
N GLY A 113 12.21 19.17 7.47
CA GLY A 113 12.22 20.26 8.46
C GLY A 113 10.88 20.44 9.19
N GLU A 114 9.75 20.27 8.51
CA GLU A 114 8.43 20.32 9.15
C GLU A 114 8.23 19.15 10.11
N LEU A 115 8.61 17.94 9.69
CA LEU A 115 8.50 16.76 10.55
C LEU A 115 9.40 16.85 11.77
N ARG A 116 10.64 17.34 11.61
CA ARG A 116 11.56 17.60 12.75
C ARG A 116 10.97 18.58 13.75
N LYS A 117 10.37 19.68 13.29
CA LYS A 117 9.68 20.64 14.17
C LYS A 117 8.53 19.97 14.95
N LEU A 118 7.71 19.17 14.27
CA LEU A 118 6.61 18.44 14.92
C LEU A 118 7.12 17.45 15.97
N ILE A 119 8.23 16.77 15.72
CA ILE A 119 8.86 15.87 16.70
C ILE A 119 9.42 16.67 17.88
N GLN A 120 10.14 17.76 17.61
CA GLN A 120 10.77 18.60 18.63
C GLN A 120 9.75 19.18 19.62
N GLN A 121 8.56 19.55 19.15
CA GLN A 121 7.45 20.03 19.99
C GLN A 121 6.93 18.97 20.98
N ARG A 122 7.19 17.69 20.72
CA ARG A 122 6.73 16.55 21.54
C ARG A 122 7.83 15.98 22.43
N LEU A 123 9.06 16.47 22.31
CA LEU A 123 10.17 16.02 23.13
C LEU A 123 10.09 16.61 24.55
N PRO A 124 10.45 15.83 25.58
CA PRO A 124 10.58 16.35 26.93
C PRO A 124 11.74 17.35 27.03
N GLY A 125 11.53 18.41 27.83
CA GLY A 125 12.49 19.51 27.97
C GLY A 125 13.77 19.18 28.75
N TYR A 126 13.75 18.13 29.57
CA TYR A 126 14.90 17.71 30.37
C TYR A 126 16.00 17.01 29.55
N LEU A 127 15.74 16.64 28.29
CA LEU A 127 16.73 15.98 27.46
C LEU A 127 17.82 16.95 27.01
N ILE A 128 19.08 16.52 27.14
CA ILE A 128 20.23 17.26 26.61
C ILE A 128 20.11 17.42 25.08
N PRO A 129 20.68 18.49 24.48
CA PRO A 129 20.57 18.74 23.04
C PRO A 129 21.00 17.56 22.15
N ALA A 130 22.06 16.84 22.52
CA ALA A 130 22.52 15.65 21.80
C ALA A 130 21.45 14.54 21.78
N ALA A 131 20.95 14.14 22.96
CA ALA A 131 19.89 13.16 23.10
C ALA A 131 18.61 13.54 22.34
N ARG A 132 18.27 14.84 22.29
CA ARG A 132 17.12 15.32 21.52
C ARG A 132 17.31 15.06 20.03
N MET A 133 18.51 15.27 19.50
CA MET A 133 18.81 15.01 18.09
C MET A 133 18.79 13.52 17.77
N ASP A 134 19.31 12.67 18.64
CA ASP A 134 19.30 11.21 18.46
C ASP A 134 17.87 10.68 18.39
N VAL A 135 17.01 11.09 19.33
CA VAL A 135 15.59 10.69 19.32
C VAL A 135 14.88 11.20 18.06
N VAL A 136 15.17 12.42 17.62
CA VAL A 136 14.62 12.96 16.36
C VAL A 136 15.04 12.09 15.18
N ASN A 137 16.32 11.73 15.09
CA ASN A 137 16.85 10.90 14.01
C ASN A 137 16.19 9.50 14.02
N SER A 138 16.08 8.85 15.19
CA SER A 138 15.40 7.55 15.29
C SER A 138 13.94 7.61 14.85
N VAL A 139 13.20 8.66 15.22
CA VAL A 139 11.79 8.83 14.78
C VAL A 139 11.72 9.09 13.26
N MET A 140 12.66 9.85 12.70
CA MET A 140 12.76 10.10 11.26
C MET A 140 13.03 8.81 10.48
N GLU A 141 13.94 7.97 10.96
CA GLU A 141 14.22 6.65 10.36
C GLU A 141 12.98 5.76 10.35
N LEU A 142 12.27 5.67 11.49
CA LEU A 142 11.02 4.91 11.58
C LEU A 142 9.95 5.47 10.64
N ALA A 143 9.90 6.79 10.44
CA ALA A 143 8.98 7.43 9.51
C ALA A 143 9.29 7.07 8.05
N LEU A 144 10.57 7.06 7.65
CA LEU A 144 11.01 6.63 6.32
C LEU A 144 10.72 5.14 6.07
N ALA A 145 10.90 4.31 7.11
CA ALA A 145 10.55 2.90 7.13
C ALA A 145 9.02 2.64 7.16
N LYS A 146 8.18 3.69 7.13
CA LYS A 146 6.71 3.60 7.13
C LYS A 146 6.14 2.91 8.37
N ARG A 147 6.81 3.06 9.53
CA ARG A 147 6.39 2.49 10.82
C ARG A 147 5.67 3.48 11.73
N VAL A 148 5.75 4.78 11.44
CA VAL A 148 5.16 5.85 12.29
C VAL A 148 3.83 6.33 11.74
N ARG A 149 2.77 6.29 12.55
CA ARG A 149 1.50 6.94 12.23
C ARG A 149 1.53 8.41 12.63
N HIS A 150 0.99 9.29 11.80
CA HIS A 150 1.04 10.73 12.03
C HIS A 150 0.16 11.20 13.19
N ASP A 151 -1.01 10.58 13.38
CA ASP A 151 -1.94 10.87 14.49
C ASP A 151 -1.37 10.45 15.85
N ARG A 152 -0.56 9.39 15.87
CA ARG A 152 0.12 8.85 17.07
C ARG A 152 1.60 9.18 17.11
N LEU A 153 1.99 10.33 16.56
CA LEU A 153 3.39 10.74 16.55
C LEU A 153 3.96 10.88 17.97
N ALA A 154 3.18 11.43 18.91
CA ALA A 154 3.59 11.61 20.29
C ALA A 154 3.92 10.27 20.99
N ASP A 155 3.10 9.24 20.78
CA ASP A 155 3.35 7.90 21.33
C ASP A 155 4.65 7.31 20.80
N CYS A 156 4.92 7.51 19.50
CA CYS A 156 6.17 7.05 18.89
C CYS A 156 7.38 7.80 19.45
N VAL A 157 7.28 9.11 19.64
CA VAL A 157 8.36 9.91 20.25
C VAL A 157 8.63 9.44 21.67
N LYS A 158 7.58 9.21 22.47
CA LYS A 158 7.71 8.66 23.83
C LYS A 158 8.40 7.30 23.84
N ALA A 159 8.04 6.41 22.89
CA ALA A 159 8.68 5.11 22.75
C ALA A 159 10.18 5.24 22.42
N CYS A 160 10.55 6.14 21.52
CA CYS A 160 11.95 6.42 21.18
C CYS A 160 12.73 7.03 22.35
N VAL A 161 12.16 7.95 23.11
CA VAL A 161 12.78 8.49 24.34
C VAL A 161 12.99 7.39 25.37
N THR A 162 12.00 6.51 25.55
CA THR A 162 12.11 5.37 26.48
C THR A 162 13.21 4.40 26.05
N ALA A 163 13.31 4.12 24.75
CA ALA A 163 14.38 3.28 24.20
C ALA A 163 15.76 3.92 24.39
N TYR A 164 15.89 5.23 24.15
CA TYR A 164 17.12 5.98 24.38
C TYR A 164 17.55 5.92 25.85
N ASN A 165 16.64 6.18 26.79
CA ASN A 165 16.95 6.12 28.21
C ASN A 165 17.39 4.71 28.66
N ARG A 166 16.76 3.65 28.13
CA ARG A 166 17.19 2.27 28.40
C ARG A 166 18.59 1.99 27.88
N GLN A 167 18.93 2.48 26.69
CA GLN A 167 20.30 2.36 26.16
C GLN A 167 21.28 3.13 27.03
N PHE A 168 20.95 4.35 27.43
CA PHE A 168 21.80 5.17 28.29
C PHE A 168 22.01 4.55 29.68
N ASP A 169 20.97 4.04 30.32
CA ASP A 169 21.08 3.37 31.61
C ASP A 169 21.85 2.04 31.49
N HIS A 170 21.76 1.34 30.35
CA HIS A 170 22.61 0.20 30.07
C HIS A 170 24.09 0.61 30.01
N PHE A 171 24.43 1.70 29.30
CA PHE A 171 25.81 2.21 29.26
C PHE A 171 26.34 2.63 30.63
N LYS A 172 25.51 3.20 31.51
CA LYS A 172 25.94 3.51 32.90
C LYS A 172 26.32 2.26 33.69
N ASN A 173 25.58 1.17 33.49
CA ASN A 173 25.80 -0.09 34.20
C ASN A 173 26.88 -0.97 33.55
N VAL A 174 27.16 -0.71 32.27
CA VAL A 174 28.18 -1.39 31.45
C VAL A 174 29.22 -0.33 31.07
N SER A 175 29.87 0.27 32.07
CA SER A 175 31.08 1.06 31.80
C SER A 175 32.15 0.13 31.26
N ILE A 176 32.74 0.49 30.13
CA ILE A 176 33.79 -0.28 29.42
C ILE A 176 35.01 -0.51 30.33
N ASP A 177 35.31 0.46 31.20
CA ASP A 177 36.39 0.42 32.18
C ASP A 177 36.03 -0.28 33.50
N ALA A 178 34.80 -0.80 33.67
CA ALA A 178 34.48 -1.56 34.87
C ALA A 178 35.17 -2.93 34.85
N PRO A 179 35.86 -3.32 35.93
CA PRO A 179 36.40 -4.67 36.05
C PRO A 179 35.26 -5.68 36.04
N ILE A 180 35.44 -6.75 35.27
CA ILE A 180 34.45 -7.82 35.22
C ILE A 180 34.51 -8.59 36.54
N ALA A 181 33.34 -8.81 37.14
CA ALA A 181 33.24 -9.57 38.38
C ALA A 181 33.82 -10.98 38.18
N GLY A 182 34.86 -11.32 38.96
CA GLY A 182 35.53 -12.63 38.90
C GLY A 182 36.77 -12.70 38.00
N THR A 183 37.22 -11.57 37.42
CA THR A 183 38.50 -11.50 36.69
C THR A 183 39.38 -10.39 37.24
N ASP A 184 40.65 -10.72 37.53
CA ASP A 184 41.64 -9.77 38.03
C ASP A 184 42.14 -8.89 36.87
N GLY A 185 41.74 -7.62 36.86
CA GLY A 185 42.26 -6.61 35.93
C GLY A 185 41.70 -6.62 34.50
N LEU A 186 40.86 -7.59 34.10
CA LEU A 186 40.18 -7.55 32.81
C LEU A 186 38.99 -6.60 32.85
N THR A 187 39.02 -5.61 31.97
CA THR A 187 37.89 -4.71 31.72
C THR A 187 37.01 -5.28 30.62
N ARG A 188 35.78 -4.79 30.50
CA ARG A 188 34.92 -5.15 29.34
C ARG A 188 35.51 -4.67 28.02
N ALA A 189 36.38 -3.66 28.02
CA ALA A 189 37.14 -3.22 26.84
C ALA A 189 37.99 -4.36 26.25
N ASP A 190 38.62 -5.15 27.12
CA ASP A 190 39.57 -6.20 26.73
C ASP A 190 38.90 -7.44 26.11
N LEU A 191 37.57 -7.57 26.27
CA LEU A 191 36.77 -8.66 25.71
C LEU A 191 36.00 -8.28 24.44
N LEU A 192 36.06 -7.00 24.03
CA LEU A 192 35.44 -6.56 22.78
C LEU A 192 36.39 -6.93 21.62
N ASP A 193 35.95 -7.89 20.81
CA ASP A 193 36.67 -8.26 19.58
C ASP A 193 36.68 -7.06 18.62
N SER A 194 37.81 -6.89 17.90
CA SER A 194 38.10 -5.74 17.03
C SER A 194 37.11 -5.56 15.87
N GLU A 195 36.19 -6.51 15.68
CA GLU A 195 35.10 -6.48 14.68
C GLU A 195 33.75 -5.97 15.23
N THR A 196 33.68 -5.54 16.50
CA THR A 196 32.43 -5.03 17.06
C THR A 196 32.16 -3.60 16.56
N PHE A 197 31.06 -3.40 15.83
CA PHE A 197 30.69 -2.15 15.16
C PHE A 197 30.98 -0.88 15.98
N HIS A 198 31.96 -0.13 15.52
CA HIS A 198 32.06 1.30 15.77
C HIS A 198 31.17 2.04 14.76
N PHE A 199 30.44 3.04 15.25
CA PHE A 199 29.44 3.81 14.51
C PHE A 199 29.95 4.39 13.18
#